data_AF-A0AA94ECT7-F1
#
_entry.id   AF-A0AA94ECT7-F1
#
_cell.length_a   1.000
_cell.length_b   1.000
_cell.length_c   1.000
_cell.angle_alpha   90.00
_cell.angle_beta   90.00
_cell.angle_gamma   90.00
#
_symmetry.space_group_name_H-M   'P 1'
#
loop_
_entity.id
_entity.type
_entity.pdbx_description
1 polymer ?
#
loop_
_entity_poly.entity_id
_entity_poly.type
_entity_poly.pdbx_seq_one_letter_code
_entity_poly.pdbx_strand_id
1 'polypeptide(L)'
;MPVRWRAQQRDALKVMAIPAYQLKQLHSAESDADKTQAATTLRYHYRLGPFYLTAAEPLPVQLPRWLEDCCVLLDCRPVAVKAASDSAMVWDYQQCQQQLSSAAGKREFWHNIRQHITQQ
;
A
#
# COMPACT_ATOMS: atom_id res chain seq x y z
N MET A 1 10.06 14.77 6.10
CA MET A 1 10.60 16.14 6.04
C MET A 1 9.67 16.98 5.17
N PRO A 2 8.86 17.90 5.73
CA PRO A 2 8.01 18.76 4.91
C PRO A 2 8.88 19.72 4.08
N VAL A 3 8.65 19.77 2.76
CA VAL A 3 9.35 20.70 1.87
C VAL A 3 8.92 22.12 2.23
N ARG A 4 9.82 22.91 2.83
CA ARG A 4 9.60 24.33 3.13
C ARG A 4 10.06 25.18 1.96
N TRP A 5 9.11 25.58 1.12
CA TRP A 5 9.34 26.51 0.01
C TRP A 5 9.66 27.92 0.54
N ARG A 6 10.66 28.58 -0.05
CA ARG A 6 10.94 30.00 0.21
C ARG A 6 9.90 30.89 -0.48
N ALA A 7 9.65 32.09 0.04
CA ALA A 7 8.64 33.02 -0.48
C ALA A 7 8.79 33.28 -1.99
N GLN A 8 10.03 33.55 -2.43
CA GLN A 8 10.36 33.80 -3.83
C GLN A 8 10.01 32.62 -4.77
N GLN A 9 10.12 31.38 -4.30
CA GLN A 9 9.79 30.20 -5.10
C GLN A 9 8.27 30.04 -5.28
N ARG A 10 7.49 30.40 -4.25
CA ARG A 10 6.01 30.39 -4.34
C ARG A 10 5.50 31.42 -5.34
N ASP A 11 6.11 32.60 -5.37
CA ASP A 11 5.73 33.65 -6.31
C ASP A 11 6.08 33.29 -7.75
N ALA A 12 7.25 32.68 -7.98
CA ALA A 12 7.62 32.14 -9.29
C ALA A 12 6.62 31.07 -9.78
N LEU A 13 6.20 30.16 -8.91
CA LEU A 13 5.19 29.13 -9.25
C LEU A 13 3.84 29.74 -9.62
N LYS A 14 3.40 30.80 -8.92
CA LYS A 14 2.17 31.53 -9.25
C LYS A 14 2.26 32.21 -10.62
N VAL A 15 3.39 32.86 -10.92
CA VAL A 15 3.61 33.52 -12.21
C VAL A 15 3.56 32.51 -13.35
N MET A 16 4.09 31.31 -13.14
CA MET A 16 4.13 30.23 -14.13
C MET A 16 2.83 29.41 -14.19
N ALA A 17 1.79 29.77 -13.43
CA ALA A 17 0.55 29.00 -13.29
C ALA A 17 0.77 27.51 -12.94
N ILE A 18 1.85 27.18 -12.25
CA ILE A 18 2.17 25.82 -11.82
C ILE A 18 1.45 25.57 -10.48
N PRO A 19 0.43 24.69 -10.43
CA PRO A 19 -0.22 24.37 -9.18
C PRO A 19 0.77 23.69 -8.24
N ALA A 20 0.97 24.26 -7.05
CA ALA A 20 1.73 23.60 -6.01
C ALA A 20 0.93 22.38 -5.54
N TYR A 21 1.31 21.20 -6.01
CA TYR A 21 0.77 19.93 -5.52
C TYR A 21 1.16 19.77 -4.04
N GLN A 22 0.25 20.14 -3.15
CA GLN A 22 0.30 19.68 -1.77
C GLN A 22 -0.15 18.22 -1.78
N LEU A 23 0.69 17.34 -1.23
CA LEU A 23 0.30 15.97 -0.96
C LEU A 23 -0.93 16.04 -0.06
N LYS A 24 -2.10 15.82 -0.66
CA LYS A 24 -3.37 15.73 0.05
C LYS A 24 -3.20 14.52 0.95
N GLN A 25 -2.88 14.74 2.23
CA GLN A 25 -3.15 13.73 3.24
C GLN A 25 -4.62 13.42 3.05
N LEU A 26 -4.90 12.20 2.59
CA LEU A 26 -6.24 11.67 2.45
C LEU A 26 -6.81 11.58 3.86
N HIS A 27 -7.27 12.72 4.38
CA HIS A 27 -8.37 12.74 5.30
C HIS A 27 -9.55 12.22 4.49
N SER A 28 -9.85 10.94 4.66
CA SER A 28 -11.20 10.44 4.49
C SER A 28 -12.06 11.30 5.41
N ALA A 29 -12.68 12.33 4.85
CA ALA A 29 -13.78 13.03 5.49
C ALA A 29 -14.92 12.02 5.54
N GLU A 30 -14.98 11.26 6.62
CA GLU A 30 -16.17 10.50 6.98
C GLU A 30 -17.20 11.51 7.50
N SER A 31 -18.24 11.71 6.69
CA SER A 31 -19.50 12.25 7.15
C SER A 31 -20.02 11.38 8.30
N ASP A 32 -20.46 12.06 9.36
CA ASP A 32 -21.19 11.50 10.48
C ASP A 32 -22.25 10.48 10.06
N ALA A 33 -22.18 9.29 10.68
CA ALA A 33 -23.30 8.53 11.25
C ALA A 33 -23.09 7.02 11.08
N ASP A 34 -22.20 6.43 11.89
CA ASP A 34 -22.65 5.34 12.76
C ASP A 34 -21.64 5.10 13.88
N LYS A 35 -22.02 5.50 15.10
CA LYS A 35 -21.39 4.98 16.31
C LYS A 35 -21.83 3.53 16.41
N THR A 36 -20.92 2.56 16.28
CA THR A 36 -20.62 1.57 17.32
C THR A 36 -19.42 0.70 16.89
N GLN A 37 -18.44 0.59 17.80
CA GLN A 37 -17.44 -0.48 17.95
C GLN A 37 -16.12 -0.46 17.17
N ALA A 38 -15.08 -0.67 18.00
CA ALA A 38 -13.66 -0.89 17.74
C ALA A 38 -12.86 0.37 17.36
N ALA A 39 -11.84 0.64 18.18
CA ALA A 39 -10.75 1.55 17.85
C ALA A 39 -10.13 1.09 16.52
N THR A 40 -10.60 1.66 15.42
CA THR A 40 -10.22 1.30 14.06
C THR A 40 -8.80 1.76 13.85
N THR A 41 -7.87 0.83 14.04
CA THR A 41 -6.48 1.01 13.60
C THR A 41 -6.57 1.16 12.09
N LEU A 42 -6.41 2.39 11.60
CA LEU A 42 -6.44 2.72 10.18
C LEU A 42 -5.46 1.80 9.44
N ARG A 43 -5.98 0.86 8.66
CA ARG A 43 -5.19 -0.03 7.80
C ARG A 43 -5.26 0.44 6.36
N TYR A 44 -4.12 0.38 5.68
CA TYR A 44 -4.03 0.63 4.25
C TYR A 44 -4.22 -0.69 3.51
N HIS A 45 -5.05 -0.69 2.47
CA HIS A 45 -5.31 -1.87 1.64
C HIS A 45 -4.79 -1.63 0.22
N TYR A 46 -4.15 -2.65 -0.34
CA TYR A 46 -3.63 -2.64 -1.70
C TYR A 46 -4.05 -3.91 -2.44
N ARG A 47 -4.42 -3.77 -3.71
CA ARG A 47 -4.61 -4.90 -4.62
C ARG A 47 -3.29 -5.21 -5.33
N LEU A 48 -2.93 -6.48 -5.39
CA LEU A 48 -1.75 -7.00 -6.09
C LEU A 48 -2.17 -8.22 -6.95
N GLY A 49 -2.71 -7.93 -8.14
CA GLY A 49 -3.27 -8.96 -9.01
C GLY A 49 -4.50 -9.63 -8.37
N PRO A 50 -4.46 -10.95 -8.10
CA PRO A 50 -5.53 -11.67 -7.39
C PRO A 50 -5.41 -11.61 -5.85
N PHE A 51 -4.29 -11.10 -5.33
CA PHE A 51 -4.04 -10.99 -3.90
C PHE A 51 -4.35 -9.59 -3.39
N TYR A 52 -4.57 -9.47 -2.08
CA TYR A 52 -4.61 -8.20 -1.37
C TYR A 52 -3.48 -8.12 -0.35
N LEU A 53 -3.01 -6.91 -0.08
CA LEU A 53 -1.98 -6.61 0.89
C LEU A 53 -2.48 -5.54 1.85
N THR A 54 -2.36 -5.77 3.15
CA THR A 54 -2.67 -4.81 4.20
C THR A 54 -1.42 -4.34 4.92
N ALA A 55 -1.37 -3.07 5.27
CA ALA A 55 -0.27 -2.48 6.03
C ALA A 55 -0.80 -1.48 7.07
N ALA A 56 -0.07 -1.33 8.18
CA ALA A 56 -0.36 -0.30 9.18
C ALA A 56 0.06 1.11 8.72
N GLU A 57 1.00 1.19 7.77
CA GLU A 57 1.49 2.44 7.19
C GLU A 57 1.41 2.38 5.65
N PRO A 58 1.44 3.52 4.95
CA PRO A 58 1.54 3.55 3.50
C PRO A 58 2.77 2.77 3.00
N LEU A 59 2.64 2.09 1.86
CA LEU A 59 3.79 1.41 1.26
C LEU A 59 4.89 2.43 0.94
N PRO A 60 6.17 2.07 1.16
CA PRO A 60 7.29 2.93 0.80
C PRO A 60 7.33 3.13 -0.72
N VAL A 61 7.87 4.27 -1.16
CA VAL A 61 8.06 4.56 -2.60
C VAL A 61 8.98 3.52 -3.25
N GLN A 62 10.02 3.12 -2.53
CA GLN A 62 10.88 2.00 -2.91
C GLN A 62 10.34 0.74 -2.24
N LEU A 63 9.81 -0.19 -3.03
CA LEU A 63 9.25 -1.43 -2.51
C LEU A 63 10.37 -2.37 -2.04
N PRO A 64 10.13 -3.16 -0.99
CA PRO A 64 11.09 -4.20 -0.61
C PRO A 64 11.19 -5.25 -1.72
N ARG A 65 12.38 -5.85 -1.86
CA ARG A 65 12.69 -6.75 -2.98
C ARG A 65 11.67 -7.86 -3.21
N TRP A 66 11.17 -8.47 -2.15
CA TRP A 66 10.18 -9.55 -2.25
C TRP A 66 8.87 -9.09 -2.90
N LEU A 67 8.46 -7.84 -2.64
CA LEU A 67 7.23 -7.28 -3.18
C LEU A 67 7.45 -6.86 -4.64
N GLU A 68 8.65 -6.38 -5.00
CA GLU A 68 9.04 -6.20 -6.39
C GLU A 68 9.00 -7.53 -7.17
N ASP A 69 9.54 -8.60 -6.59
CA ASP A 69 9.53 -9.93 -7.20
C ASP A 69 8.08 -10.44 -7.39
N CYS A 70 7.18 -10.18 -6.43
CA CYS A 70 5.75 -10.48 -6.58
C CYS A 70 5.11 -9.65 -7.71
N CYS A 71 5.46 -8.37 -7.84
CA CYS A 71 4.98 -7.51 -8.92
C CYS A 71 5.40 -8.03 -10.29
N VAL A 72 6.63 -8.56 -10.41
CA VAL A 72 7.12 -9.18 -11.64
C VAL A 72 6.38 -10.49 -11.91
N LEU A 73 6.25 -11.36 -10.91
CA LEU A 73 5.59 -12.66 -11.06
C LEU A 73 4.13 -12.53 -11.47
N LEU A 74 3.42 -11.53 -10.94
CA LEU A 74 2.00 -11.30 -11.16
C LEU A 74 1.71 -10.28 -12.26
N ASP A 75 2.75 -9.77 -12.92
CA ASP A 75 2.68 -8.70 -13.92
C ASP A 75 1.78 -7.51 -13.49
N CYS A 76 1.97 -7.03 -12.27
CA CYS A 76 1.16 -5.95 -11.71
C CYS A 76 1.94 -5.02 -10.77
N ARG A 77 1.26 -4.02 -10.21
CA ARG A 77 1.78 -3.11 -9.18
C ARG A 77 0.76 -3.02 -8.04
N PRO A 78 1.18 -2.74 -6.79
CA PRO A 78 0.25 -2.52 -5.70
C PRO A 78 -0.61 -1.28 -5.98
N VAL A 79 -1.94 -1.45 -5.97
CA VAL A 79 -2.90 -0.35 -6.17
C VAL A 79 -3.69 -0.14 -4.89
N ALA A 80 -3.66 1.07 -4.33
CA ALA A 80 -4.43 1.38 -3.12
C ALA A 80 -5.94 1.22 -3.37
N VAL A 81 -6.62 0.55 -2.44
CA VAL A 81 -8.06 0.28 -2.48
C VAL A 81 -8.69 0.58 -1.12
N LYS A 82 -10.02 0.72 -1.07
CA LYS A 82 -10.74 1.01 0.18
C LYS A 82 -10.79 -0.20 1.12
N ALA A 83 -10.93 -1.40 0.56
CA ALA A 83 -11.03 -2.65 1.31
C ALA A 83 -10.57 -3.83 0.44
N ALA A 84 -10.24 -4.95 1.09
CA ALA A 84 -10.06 -6.23 0.43
C ALA A 84 -11.41 -6.86 0.06
N SER A 85 -11.42 -7.75 -0.93
CA SER A 85 -12.58 -8.60 -1.20
C SER A 85 -12.61 -9.77 -0.21
N ASP A 86 -13.80 -10.09 0.33
CA ASP A 86 -13.98 -11.14 1.35
C ASP A 86 -13.53 -12.54 0.90
N SER A 87 -13.53 -12.81 -0.40
CA SER A 87 -13.14 -14.11 -0.97
C SER A 87 -11.67 -14.18 -1.40
N ALA A 88 -10.92 -13.10 -1.24
CA ALA A 88 -9.54 -13.02 -1.72
C ALA A 88 -8.52 -13.29 -0.62
N MET A 89 -7.38 -13.87 -0.99
CA MET A 89 -6.27 -14.04 -0.06
C MET A 89 -5.69 -12.66 0.30
N VAL A 90 -5.60 -12.39 1.61
CA VAL A 90 -5.08 -11.14 2.15
C VAL A 90 -3.77 -11.39 2.89
N TRP A 91 -2.72 -10.68 2.50
CA TRP A 91 -1.41 -10.68 3.14
C TRP A 91 -1.26 -9.49 4.08
N ASP A 92 -0.70 -9.72 5.26
CA ASP A 92 -0.23 -8.63 6.12
C ASP A 92 1.23 -8.33 5.80
N TYR A 93 1.53 -7.09 5.43
CA TYR A 93 2.86 -6.65 4.99
C TYR A 93 3.94 -6.96 6.03
N GLN A 94 3.68 -6.70 7.31
CA GLN A 94 4.67 -6.92 8.37
C GLN A 94 4.88 -8.42 8.60
N GLN A 95 3.82 -9.22 8.58
CA GLN A 95 3.93 -10.67 8.71
C GLN A 95 4.70 -11.29 7.54
N CYS A 96 4.42 -10.88 6.30
CA CYS A 96 5.18 -11.33 5.14
C CYS A 96 6.66 -10.96 5.27
N GLN A 97 6.96 -9.72 5.65
CA GLN A 97 8.34 -9.27 5.84
C GLN A 97 9.07 -10.09 6.93
N GLN A 98 8.40 -10.43 8.02
CA GLN A 98 8.93 -11.30 9.07
C GLN A 98 9.13 -12.74 8.58
N GLN A 99 8.16 -13.34 7.90
CA GLN A 99 8.27 -14.69 7.36
C GLN A 99 9.46 -14.81 6.39
N LEU A 100 9.62 -13.80 5.53
CA LEU A 100 10.68 -13.72 4.54
C LEU A 100 12.07 -13.44 5.11
N SER A 101 12.20 -13.21 6.42
CA SER A 101 13.50 -13.06 7.08
C SER A 101 14.29 -14.37 7.19
N SER A 102 13.63 -15.52 6.99
CA SER A 102 14.25 -16.85 7.07
C SER A 102 14.20 -17.61 5.72
N ALA A 103 15.17 -18.49 5.49
CA ALA A 103 15.19 -19.32 4.26
C ALA A 103 13.98 -20.26 4.17
N ALA A 104 13.58 -20.86 5.31
CA ALA A 104 12.40 -21.72 5.38
C ALA A 104 11.11 -20.95 5.06
N GLY A 105 10.94 -19.76 5.66
CA GLY A 105 9.77 -18.90 5.42
C GLY A 105 9.71 -18.37 4.00
N LYS A 106 10.85 -18.03 3.37
CA LYS A 106 10.89 -17.73 1.93
C LYS A 106 10.39 -18.88 1.08
N ARG A 107 10.87 -20.10 1.33
CA ARG A 107 10.46 -21.29 0.57
C ARG A 107 8.96 -21.53 0.69
N GLU A 108 8.42 -21.43 1.90
CA GLU A 108 6.99 -21.60 2.17
C GLU A 108 6.15 -20.51 1.50
N PHE A 109 6.55 -19.24 1.65
CA PHE A 109 5.86 -18.10 1.03
C PHE A 109 5.73 -18.27 -0.48
N TRP A 110 6.85 -18.56 -1.17
CA TRP A 110 6.83 -18.76 -2.63
C TRP A 110 6.10 -20.03 -3.05
N HIS A 111 6.13 -21.08 -2.24
CA HIS A 111 5.34 -22.28 -2.48
C HIS A 111 3.84 -21.95 -2.45
N ASN A 112 3.37 -21.21 -1.43
CA ASN A 112 1.97 -20.82 -1.30
C ASN A 112 1.50 -19.97 -2.48
N ILE A 113 2.31 -18.98 -2.89
CA ILE A 113 2.00 -18.17 -4.08
C ILE A 113 1.82 -19.05 -5.31
N ARG A 114 2.74 -19.99 -5.55
CA ARG A 114 2.68 -20.88 -6.72
C ARG A 114 1.41 -21.74 -6.71
N GLN A 115 1.02 -22.27 -5.57
CA GLN A 115 -0.21 -23.07 -5.45
C GLN A 115 -1.44 -22.25 -5.83
N HIS A 116 -1.54 -21.01 -5.32
CA HIS A 116 -2.68 -20.14 -5.59
C HIS A 116 -2.75 -19.64 -7.04
N ILE A 117 -1.61 -19.37 -7.68
CA ILE A 117 -1.59 -18.97 -9.10
C ILE A 117 -1.95 -20.15 -10.02
N THR A 118 -1.54 -21.37 -9.68
CA THR A 118 -1.78 -22.55 -10.54
C THR A 118 -3.22 -23.07 -10.46
N GLN A 119 -3.96 -22.74 -9.39
CA GLN A 119 -5.35 -23.18 -9.18
C GLN A 119 -6.40 -22.20 -9.76
N GLN A 120 -5.98 -21.09 -10.36
CA GLN A 120 -6.84 -20.13 -11.06
C GLN A 120 -6.81 -20.37 -12.57
#